data_AF-A0A2S1EP03-F1
#
_entry.id   AF-A0A2S1EP03-F1
#
_cell.length_a   1.000
_cell.length_b   1.000
_cell.length_c   1.000
_cell.angle_alpha   90.00
_cell.angle_beta   90.00
_cell.angle_gamma   90.00
#
_symmetry.space_group_name_H-M   'P 1'
#
loop_
_entity.id
_entity.type
_entity.pdbx_description
1 polymer ?
#
loop_
_entity_poly.entity_id
_entity_poly.type
_entity_poly.pdbx_seq_one_letter_code
_entity_poly.pdbx_strand_id
1 'polypeptide(L)'
;MTTIKFFKKAMVGTAAVATIFALAGCGKQSASSSDTSSSSTSSSVRSSESKASKAYRTANKLIQNHDYEGAYEQLSQLNDHNAQTEALADDLQSYMDAQKAYENGDYDGAKNNLKSQKSTSPAMRNAYADLQSKVSSAQGSTSSKTSSSTNSKQTNKQSSSTSSATQQSSSAANQAASDATSDNVVQQFANKMGFSGSQGYQIMPTGKTGNVYKFEVRQNNSDNTVANLIGIYQYNSQTGAVTKIA
;
A
#
# COMPACT_ATOMS: atom_id res chain seq x y z
N MET A 1 49.24 -8.61 15.21
CA MET A 1 49.40 -8.46 13.73
C MET A 1 48.40 -9.36 13.02
N THR A 2 47.26 -8.82 12.55
CA THR A 2 46.54 -9.37 11.38
C THR A 2 45.58 -8.29 10.84
N THR A 3 45.44 -8.27 9.53
CA THR A 3 45.11 -7.16 8.62
C THR A 3 43.64 -6.75 8.52
N ILE A 4 43.38 -5.44 8.48
CA ILE A 4 42.10 -4.83 8.08
C ILE A 4 42.08 -4.68 6.55
N LYS A 5 41.07 -5.23 5.87
CA LYS A 5 40.83 -5.00 4.44
C LYS A 5 39.82 -3.87 4.24
N PHE A 6 40.27 -2.77 3.64
CA PHE A 6 39.46 -1.65 3.18
C PHE A 6 38.83 -1.97 1.82
N PHE A 7 37.50 -2.01 1.73
CA PHE A 7 36.81 -1.95 0.44
C PHE A 7 36.42 -0.51 0.12
N LYS A 8 36.94 -0.06 -1.02
CA LYS A 8 36.82 1.28 -1.60
C LYS A 8 35.37 1.62 -1.93
N LYS A 9 34.90 2.79 -1.47
CA LYS A 9 33.79 3.53 -2.11
C LYS A 9 34.31 4.15 -3.41
N ALA A 10 33.73 3.78 -4.54
CA ALA A 10 33.92 4.48 -5.80
C ALA A 10 32.80 5.53 -5.97
N MET A 11 33.23 6.78 -6.03
CA MET A 11 32.48 7.95 -6.46
C MET A 11 32.57 8.06 -7.99
N VAL A 12 31.72 8.91 -8.58
CA VAL A 12 31.80 9.54 -9.92
C VAL A 12 30.84 8.96 -10.97
N GLY A 13 29.99 9.83 -11.52
CA GLY A 13 29.40 9.61 -12.85
C GLY A 13 28.11 10.35 -13.18
N THR A 14 28.06 11.69 -13.05
CA THR A 14 27.05 12.52 -13.71
C THR A 14 27.22 12.44 -15.23
N ALA A 15 26.34 11.71 -15.92
CA ALA A 15 26.26 11.73 -17.38
C ALA A 15 25.21 12.76 -17.81
N ALA A 16 25.66 13.91 -18.28
CA ALA A 16 24.85 14.87 -19.02
C ALA A 16 24.67 14.33 -20.45
N VAL A 17 23.43 13.99 -20.82
CA VAL A 17 23.08 13.67 -22.21
C VAL A 17 22.52 14.92 -22.86
N ALA A 18 23.34 15.52 -23.72
CA ALA A 18 23.00 16.69 -24.52
C ALA A 18 22.00 16.32 -25.63
N THR A 19 20.81 16.93 -25.61
CA THR A 19 19.83 16.83 -26.69
C THR A 19 20.11 17.91 -27.72
N ILE A 20 20.74 17.55 -28.83
CA ILE A 20 20.95 18.43 -29.98
C ILE A 20 19.64 18.54 -30.77
N PHE A 21 18.98 19.70 -30.70
CA PHE A 21 17.93 20.09 -31.64
C PHE A 21 18.59 20.61 -32.92
N ALA A 22 18.57 19.81 -33.99
CA ALA A 22 18.85 20.31 -35.33
C ALA A 22 17.53 20.77 -35.98
N LEU A 23 17.32 22.10 -36.01
CA LEU A 23 16.42 22.77 -36.93
C LEU A 23 17.16 23.05 -38.24
N ALA A 24 16.77 22.37 -39.31
CA ALA A 24 16.97 22.77 -40.70
C ALA A 24 15.75 22.22 -41.45
N GLY A 25 15.04 22.91 -42.34
CA GLY A 25 15.33 24.07 -43.17
C GLY A 25 14.56 23.80 -44.46
N CYS A 26 13.62 24.67 -44.83
CA CYS A 26 12.74 24.52 -45.99
C CYS A 26 13.51 24.86 -47.29
N GLY A 27 13.38 24.09 -48.37
CA GLY A 27 14.06 24.39 -49.65
C GLY A 27 13.78 23.46 -50.85
N LYS A 28 12.76 23.83 -51.63
CA LYS A 28 12.43 23.66 -53.08
C LYS A 28 13.13 22.63 -54.03
N GLN A 29 12.23 21.96 -54.79
CA GLN A 29 12.18 21.65 -56.25
C GLN A 29 13.05 20.58 -56.96
N SER A 30 12.31 19.54 -57.42
CA SER A 30 12.22 18.93 -58.78
C SER A 30 13.26 17.90 -59.29
N ALA A 31 12.79 16.66 -59.53
CA ALA A 31 12.86 15.93 -60.82
C ALA A 31 12.03 14.61 -60.79
N SER A 32 11.38 14.30 -61.94
CA SER A 32 10.48 13.18 -62.32
C SER A 32 10.94 11.74 -61.96
N SER A 33 10.12 10.68 -61.90
CA SER A 33 9.08 10.21 -62.83
C SER A 33 8.17 9.14 -62.20
N SER A 34 7.03 8.89 -62.85
CA SER A 34 5.90 8.00 -62.55
C SER A 34 6.23 6.51 -62.33
N ASP A 35 5.46 5.83 -61.47
CA ASP A 35 4.43 4.87 -61.92
C ASP A 35 3.53 4.39 -60.77
N THR A 36 2.29 4.14 -61.17
CA THR A 36 1.12 3.76 -60.39
C THR A 36 1.27 2.42 -59.66
N SER A 37 0.96 2.40 -58.37
CA SER A 37 0.49 1.21 -57.66
C SER A 37 -0.37 1.65 -56.48
N SER A 38 -1.68 1.64 -56.71
CA SER A 38 -2.71 1.76 -55.68
C SER A 38 -2.51 0.68 -54.62
N SER A 39 -1.89 1.07 -53.51
CA SER A 39 -2.09 0.41 -52.23
C SER A 39 -2.44 1.50 -51.23
N SER A 40 -3.71 1.54 -50.86
CA SER A 40 -4.25 2.40 -49.83
C SER A 40 -3.63 2.03 -48.49
N THR A 41 -2.38 2.40 -48.27
CA THR A 41 -1.81 2.52 -46.93
C THR A 41 -2.41 3.79 -46.38
N SER A 42 -3.48 3.61 -45.61
CA SER A 42 -4.08 4.62 -44.76
C SER A 42 -3.01 5.15 -43.80
N SER A 43 -2.24 6.13 -44.26
CA SER A 43 -1.38 6.96 -43.44
C SER A 43 -2.29 7.78 -42.56
N SER A 44 -2.68 7.18 -41.43
CA SER A 44 -3.39 7.89 -40.37
C SER A 44 -2.52 9.07 -39.99
N VAL A 45 -3.08 10.25 -40.23
CA VAL A 45 -2.61 11.53 -39.75
C VAL A 45 -2.22 11.35 -38.29
N ARG A 46 -0.92 11.30 -37.99
CA ARG A 46 -0.43 11.33 -36.62
C ARG A 46 -0.69 12.73 -36.10
N SER A 47 -1.92 12.96 -35.66
CA SER A 47 -2.26 14.11 -34.83
C SER A 47 -1.24 14.14 -33.69
N SER A 48 -0.46 15.20 -33.62
CA SER A 48 0.48 15.41 -32.53
C SER A 48 -0.33 15.39 -31.22
N GLU A 49 -0.24 14.28 -30.50
CA GLU A 49 -0.93 14.09 -29.23
C GLU A 49 -0.50 15.20 -28.26
N SER A 50 -1.46 15.91 -27.67
CA SER A 50 -1.15 17.00 -26.74
C SER A 50 -0.38 16.47 -25.52
N LYS A 51 0.47 17.30 -24.92
CA LYS A 51 1.21 16.93 -23.70
C LYS A 51 0.27 16.47 -22.58
N ALA A 52 -0.86 17.17 -22.40
CA ALA A 52 -1.90 16.81 -21.43
C ALA A 52 -2.51 15.43 -21.72
N SER A 53 -2.83 15.12 -22.99
CA SER A 53 -3.35 13.81 -23.40
C SER A 53 -2.36 12.68 -23.12
N LYS A 54 -1.07 12.90 -23.42
CA LYS A 54 0.00 11.95 -23.15
C LYS A 54 0.18 11.72 -21.65
N ALA A 55 0.19 12.78 -20.85
CA ALA A 55 0.32 12.70 -19.40
C ALA A 55 -0.87 11.99 -18.76
N TYR A 56 -2.09 12.29 -19.21
CA TYR A 56 -3.30 11.58 -18.77
C TYR A 56 -3.20 10.06 -19.03
N ARG A 57 -2.77 9.65 -20.23
CA ARG A 57 -2.58 8.23 -20.54
C ARG A 57 -1.46 7.59 -19.73
N THR A 58 -0.39 8.32 -19.46
CA THR A 58 0.75 7.84 -18.66
C THR A 58 0.31 7.65 -17.21
N ALA A 59 -0.37 8.63 -16.62
CA ALA A 59 -0.95 8.53 -15.28
C ALA A 59 -1.90 7.34 -15.16
N ASN A 60 -2.76 7.08 -16.16
CA ASN A 60 -3.63 5.89 -16.15
C ASN A 60 -2.84 4.57 -16.10
N LYS A 61 -1.68 4.47 -16.77
CA LYS A 61 -0.81 3.28 -16.69
C LYS A 61 -0.15 3.17 -15.32
N LEU A 62 0.29 4.28 -14.74
CA LEU A 62 0.90 4.31 -13.41
C LEU A 62 -0.12 3.86 -12.35
N ILE A 63 -1.37 4.35 -12.43
CA ILE A 63 -2.49 3.91 -11.60
C ILE A 63 -2.74 2.40 -11.73
N GLN A 64 -2.71 1.86 -12.95
CA GLN A 64 -2.84 0.42 -13.17
C GLN A 64 -1.72 -0.40 -12.53
N ASN A 65 -0.53 0.19 -12.43
CA ASN A 65 0.64 -0.41 -11.77
C ASN A 65 0.68 -0.11 -10.27
N HIS A 66 -0.38 0.47 -9.70
CA HIS A 66 -0.47 0.90 -8.30
C HIS A 66 0.53 1.99 -7.89
N ASP A 67 1.13 2.69 -8.85
CA ASP A 67 2.01 3.83 -8.61
C ASP A 67 1.18 5.13 -8.65
N TYR A 68 0.46 5.38 -7.55
CA TYR A 68 -0.44 6.53 -7.43
C TYR A 68 0.31 7.85 -7.23
N GLU A 69 1.44 7.83 -6.51
CA GLU A 69 2.32 8.99 -6.31
C GLU A 69 2.95 9.42 -7.64
N GLY A 70 3.55 8.48 -8.39
CA GLY A 70 4.10 8.77 -9.71
C GLY A 70 3.05 9.27 -10.69
N ALA A 71 1.82 8.73 -10.63
CA ALA A 71 0.71 9.21 -11.44
C ALA A 71 0.34 10.67 -11.11
N TYR A 72 0.32 11.04 -9.82
CA TYR A 72 0.03 12.40 -9.38
C TYR A 72 1.15 13.37 -9.78
N GLU A 73 2.42 12.99 -9.55
CA GLU A 73 3.58 13.79 -9.96
C GLU A 73 3.55 14.07 -11.47
N GLN A 74 3.30 13.04 -12.28
CA GLN A 74 3.22 13.14 -13.74
C GLN A 74 2.15 14.14 -14.22
N LEU A 75 1.07 14.32 -13.47
CA LEU A 75 0.02 15.29 -13.76
C LEU A 75 0.37 16.68 -13.22
N SER A 76 0.93 16.77 -12.01
CA SER A 76 1.29 18.04 -11.34
C SER A 76 2.40 18.82 -12.04
N GLN A 77 3.25 18.14 -12.82
CA GLN A 77 4.35 18.76 -13.58
C GLN A 77 3.90 19.35 -14.94
N LEU A 78 2.62 19.27 -15.29
CA LEU A 78 2.11 19.86 -16.51
C LEU A 78 1.98 21.38 -16.36
N ASN A 79 2.56 22.16 -17.28
CA ASN A 79 2.26 23.60 -17.32
C ASN A 79 0.85 23.89 -17.86
N ASP A 80 0.38 23.07 -18.81
CA ASP A 80 -0.91 23.23 -19.46
C ASP A 80 -1.87 22.13 -19.00
N HIS A 81 -2.53 22.39 -17.87
CA HIS A 81 -3.58 21.52 -17.38
C HIS A 81 -4.86 21.68 -18.20
N ASN A 82 -5.61 20.59 -18.29
CA ASN A 82 -7.01 20.62 -18.73
C ASN A 82 -7.90 19.95 -17.68
N ALA A 83 -9.22 20.13 -17.82
CA ALA A 83 -10.21 19.61 -16.88
C ALA A 83 -10.07 18.09 -16.63
N GLN A 84 -9.62 17.30 -17.61
CA GLN A 84 -9.42 15.85 -17.42
C GLN A 84 -8.21 15.55 -16.54
N THR A 85 -7.10 16.26 -16.74
CA THR A 85 -5.89 16.08 -15.92
C THR A 85 -6.08 16.61 -14.50
N GLU A 86 -6.81 17.71 -14.33
CA GLU A 86 -7.14 18.27 -13.01
C GLU A 86 -8.06 17.33 -12.24
N ALA A 87 -9.14 16.86 -12.86
CA ALA A 87 -10.06 15.91 -12.23
C ALA A 87 -9.36 14.60 -11.84
N LEU A 88 -8.40 14.12 -12.64
CA LEU A 88 -7.62 12.93 -12.29
C LEU A 88 -6.64 13.19 -11.13
N ALA A 89 -6.02 14.37 -11.06
CA ALA A 89 -5.14 14.73 -9.95
C ALA A 89 -5.93 14.86 -8.64
N ASP A 90 -7.10 15.51 -8.66
CA ASP A 90 -8.02 15.62 -7.53
C ASP A 90 -8.44 14.24 -6.98
N ASP A 91 -8.81 13.32 -7.88
CA ASP A 91 -9.20 11.96 -7.51
C ASP A 91 -8.02 11.17 -6.96
N LEU A 92 -6.82 11.32 -7.54
CA LEU A 92 -5.61 10.68 -7.03
C LEU A 92 -5.29 11.13 -5.61
N GLN A 93 -5.41 12.43 -5.34
CA GLN A 93 -5.18 12.97 -4.00
C GLN A 93 -6.20 12.41 -3.00
N SER A 94 -7.48 12.46 -3.36
CA SER A 94 -8.56 11.91 -2.54
C SER A 94 -8.39 10.41 -2.30
N TYR A 95 -7.93 9.66 -3.30
CA TYR A 95 -7.60 8.24 -3.18
C TYR A 95 -6.46 7.98 -2.19
N MET A 96 -5.36 8.73 -2.28
CA MET A 96 -4.23 8.56 -1.37
C MET A 96 -4.60 8.93 0.07
N ASP A 97 -5.39 9.99 0.27
CA ASP A 97 -5.93 10.34 1.59
C ASP A 97 -6.85 9.24 2.13
N ALA A 98 -7.69 8.65 1.28
CA ALA A 98 -8.53 7.52 1.64
C ALA A 98 -7.72 6.27 1.99
N GLN A 99 -6.67 5.98 1.23
CA GLN A 99 -5.80 4.84 1.46
C GLN A 99 -5.06 5.01 2.80
N LYS A 100 -4.53 6.19 3.07
CA LYS A 100 -3.91 6.53 4.36
C LYS A 100 -4.90 6.42 5.52
N ALA A 101 -6.12 6.90 5.36
CA ALA A 101 -7.18 6.75 6.37
C ALA A 101 -7.52 5.27 6.63
N TYR A 102 -7.65 4.47 5.56
CA TYR A 102 -7.87 3.04 5.64
C TYR A 102 -6.73 2.32 6.39
N GLU A 103 -5.47 2.63 6.05
CA GLU A 103 -4.28 2.09 6.71
C GLU A 103 -4.20 2.48 8.20
N ASN A 104 -4.70 3.66 8.56
CA ASN A 104 -4.79 4.14 9.94
C ASN A 104 -5.99 3.56 10.73
N GLY A 105 -6.84 2.76 10.08
CA GLY A 105 -8.08 2.21 10.62
C GLY A 105 -9.23 3.21 10.73
N ASP A 106 -9.10 4.40 10.14
CA ASP A 106 -10.16 5.40 10.02
C ASP A 106 -11.03 5.09 8.79
N TYR A 107 -11.89 4.09 8.92
CA TYR A 107 -12.72 3.62 7.81
C TYR A 107 -13.80 4.63 7.40
N ASP A 108 -14.29 5.45 8.32
CA ASP A 108 -15.25 6.51 8.01
C ASP A 108 -14.57 7.68 7.28
N GLY A 109 -13.35 8.06 7.68
CA GLY A 109 -12.50 8.98 6.95
C GLY A 109 -12.17 8.48 5.54
N ALA A 110 -11.78 7.21 5.43
CA ALA A 110 -11.52 6.57 4.14
C ALA A 110 -12.76 6.60 3.23
N LYS A 111 -13.92 6.26 3.77
CA LYS A 111 -15.19 6.31 3.04
C LYS A 111 -15.54 7.73 2.60
N ASN A 112 -15.33 8.73 3.46
CA ASN A 112 -15.60 10.13 3.14
C ASN A 112 -14.73 10.65 2.00
N ASN A 113 -13.45 10.29 1.98
CA ASN A 113 -12.52 10.66 0.92
C ASN A 113 -12.82 9.94 -0.42
N LEU A 114 -13.60 8.85 -0.42
CA LEU A 114 -13.97 8.08 -1.63
C LEU A 114 -15.33 8.45 -2.23
N LYS A 115 -16.06 9.44 -1.69
CA LYS A 115 -17.48 9.70 -2.03
C LYS A 115 -17.73 10.32 -3.40
N SER A 116 -16.74 11.00 -4.00
CA SER A 116 -16.96 11.68 -5.27
C SER A 116 -15.74 11.52 -6.16
N GLN A 117 -15.94 10.83 -7.29
CA GLN A 117 -14.94 10.71 -8.35
C GLN A 117 -15.29 11.71 -9.45
N LYS A 118 -14.36 12.60 -9.78
CA LYS A 118 -14.54 13.65 -10.80
C LYS A 118 -13.99 13.22 -12.16
N SER A 119 -12.96 12.37 -12.18
CA SER A 119 -12.28 11.89 -13.37
C SER A 119 -13.06 10.79 -14.08
N THR A 120 -12.94 10.77 -15.41
CA THR A 120 -13.46 9.67 -16.25
C THR A 120 -12.44 8.52 -16.42
N SER A 121 -11.32 8.55 -15.69
CA SER A 121 -10.29 7.51 -15.72
C SER A 121 -10.85 6.14 -15.33
N PRO A 122 -10.80 5.13 -16.23
CA PRO A 122 -11.21 3.78 -15.90
C PRO A 122 -10.31 3.14 -14.82
N ALA A 123 -9.01 3.43 -14.87
CA ALA A 123 -8.04 2.92 -13.91
C ALA A 123 -8.33 3.45 -12.50
N MET A 124 -8.60 4.75 -12.39
CA MET A 124 -8.93 5.36 -11.10
C MET A 124 -10.26 4.86 -10.56
N ARG A 125 -11.26 4.69 -11.44
CA ARG A 125 -12.57 4.13 -11.06
C ARG A 125 -12.46 2.73 -10.47
N ASN A 126 -11.63 1.88 -11.07
CA ASN A 126 -11.40 0.53 -10.55
C ASN A 126 -10.71 0.58 -9.18
N ALA A 127 -9.65 1.38 -9.04
CA ALA A 127 -8.94 1.53 -7.76
C ALA A 127 -9.87 2.06 -6.65
N TYR A 128 -10.72 3.05 -6.95
CA TYR A 128 -11.76 3.54 -6.03
C TYR A 128 -12.70 2.41 -5.60
N ALA A 129 -13.24 1.65 -6.55
CA ALA A 129 -14.16 0.56 -6.26
C ALA A 129 -13.48 -0.51 -5.38
N ASP A 130 -12.22 -0.85 -5.66
CA ASP A 130 -11.45 -1.81 -4.87
C ASP A 130 -11.24 -1.32 -3.43
N LEU A 131 -10.86 -0.06 -3.25
CA LEU A 131 -10.65 0.51 -1.91
C LEU A 131 -11.98 0.68 -1.17
N GLN A 132 -13.05 1.10 -1.84
CA GLN A 132 -14.40 1.15 -1.26
C GLN A 132 -14.88 -0.24 -0.82
N SER A 133 -14.58 -1.28 -1.59
CA SER A 133 -14.86 -2.67 -1.23
C SER A 133 -14.08 -3.06 0.02
N LYS A 134 -12.77 -2.79 0.07
CA LYS A 134 -11.92 -3.03 1.24
C LYS A 134 -12.43 -2.31 2.50
N VAL A 135 -12.79 -1.03 2.37
CA VAL A 135 -13.39 -0.23 3.45
C VAL A 135 -14.71 -0.86 3.91
N SER A 136 -15.59 -1.20 2.97
CA SER A 136 -16.89 -1.81 3.27
C SER A 136 -16.76 -3.19 3.90
N SER A 137 -15.82 -4.02 3.47
CA SER A 137 -15.52 -5.31 4.09
C SER A 137 -14.96 -5.15 5.50
N ALA A 138 -14.09 -4.15 5.72
CA ALA A 138 -13.58 -3.82 7.04
C ALA A 138 -14.71 -3.35 7.97
N GLN A 139 -15.61 -2.47 7.50
CA GLN A 139 -16.79 -2.01 8.25
C GLN A 139 -17.86 -3.09 8.43
N GLY A 140 -18.06 -3.96 7.43
CA GLY A 140 -19.03 -5.06 7.44
C GLY A 140 -18.62 -6.18 8.40
N SER A 141 -17.32 -6.44 8.52
CA SER A 141 -16.77 -7.32 9.57
C SER A 141 -17.05 -6.77 10.98
N THR A 142 -17.32 -5.47 11.10
CA THR A 142 -17.76 -4.81 12.34
C THR A 142 -19.28 -4.95 12.56
N SER A 143 -20.07 -5.10 11.50
CA SER A 143 -21.55 -5.08 11.54
C SER A 143 -22.22 -6.47 11.47
N SER A 144 -21.50 -7.54 11.10
CA SER A 144 -22.00 -8.92 11.06
C SER A 144 -21.65 -9.73 12.32
N LYS A 145 -21.76 -9.14 13.50
CA LYS A 145 -21.76 -9.84 14.80
C LYS A 145 -22.92 -9.39 15.68
N THR A 146 -24.14 -9.50 15.14
CA THR A 146 -25.35 -9.67 15.95
C THR A 146 -25.67 -11.16 15.99
N SER A 147 -25.40 -11.74 17.16
CA SER A 147 -26.04 -12.88 17.80
C SER A 147 -26.83 -13.89 16.94
N SER A 148 -26.30 -15.12 16.87
CA SER A 148 -27.13 -16.32 17.06
C SER A 148 -26.44 -17.23 18.08
N SER A 149 -26.86 -17.09 19.33
CA SER A 149 -26.68 -18.12 20.36
C SER A 149 -27.84 -19.12 20.26
N THR A 150 -27.62 -20.35 20.74
CA THR A 150 -28.45 -21.57 20.71
C THR A 150 -28.33 -22.39 19.42
N ASN A 151 -28.02 -23.70 19.42
CA ASN A 151 -28.15 -24.72 20.46
C ASN A 151 -27.22 -25.90 20.11
N SER A 152 -26.43 -26.41 21.06
CA SER A 152 -26.04 -27.83 21.11
C SER A 152 -25.53 -28.19 22.49
N LYS A 153 -26.17 -29.22 23.04
CA LYS A 153 -26.05 -29.78 24.38
C LYS A 153 -24.65 -30.34 24.70
N GLN A 154 -24.22 -30.08 25.94
CA GLN A 154 -23.71 -31.05 26.93
C GLN A 154 -22.41 -31.82 26.61
N THR A 155 -21.37 -31.56 27.40
CA THR A 155 -20.93 -32.51 28.45
C THR A 155 -19.97 -31.88 29.46
N ASN A 156 -20.29 -32.07 30.74
CA ASN A 156 -19.41 -31.91 31.91
C ASN A 156 -18.02 -32.51 31.68
N LYS A 157 -16.96 -31.81 32.08
CA LYS A 157 -16.05 -32.28 33.13
C LYS A 157 -15.35 -31.12 33.85
N GLN A 158 -15.71 -31.00 35.11
CA GLN A 158 -14.99 -30.34 36.19
C GLN A 158 -13.60 -30.95 36.38
N SER A 159 -12.58 -30.12 36.56
CA SER A 159 -11.56 -30.28 37.60
C SER A 159 -10.79 -28.98 37.80
N SER A 160 -10.92 -28.43 39.00
CA SER A 160 -9.96 -27.52 39.62
C SER A 160 -8.66 -28.28 39.90
N SER A 161 -7.51 -27.60 39.81
CA SER A 161 -6.40 -27.70 40.77
C SER A 161 -5.28 -26.73 40.38
N THR A 162 -4.73 -26.13 41.43
CA THR A 162 -3.73 -25.08 41.52
C THR A 162 -2.28 -25.54 41.25
N SER A 163 -1.45 -24.55 40.92
CA SER A 163 -0.01 -24.40 41.23
C SER A 163 1.04 -24.84 40.19
N SER A 164 1.76 -23.82 39.72
CA SER A 164 3.22 -23.73 39.49
C SER A 164 3.91 -24.80 38.63
N ALA A 165 4.27 -24.43 37.39
CA ALA A 165 5.57 -24.79 36.81
C ALA A 165 5.92 -23.89 35.62
N THR A 166 7.11 -23.34 35.73
CA THR A 166 7.88 -22.42 34.89
C THR A 166 8.28 -23.00 33.51
N GLN A 167 8.29 -22.12 32.51
CA GLN A 167 9.36 -21.99 31.48
C GLN A 167 9.48 -23.00 30.31
N GLN A 168 8.45 -23.80 29.98
CA GLN A 168 8.53 -24.66 28.76
C GLN A 168 7.31 -24.66 27.82
N SER A 169 6.21 -24.02 28.21
CA SER A 169 4.94 -24.06 27.46
C SER A 169 4.74 -22.91 26.47
N SER A 170 5.65 -21.93 26.43
CA SER A 170 5.50 -20.69 25.66
C SER A 170 5.49 -20.93 24.15
N SER A 171 6.27 -21.90 23.66
CA SER A 171 6.48 -22.10 22.22
C SER A 171 5.23 -22.62 21.51
N ALA A 172 4.49 -23.57 22.09
CA ALA A 172 3.28 -24.13 21.48
C ALA A 172 2.09 -23.16 21.55
N ALA A 173 1.94 -22.41 22.65
CA ALA A 173 0.87 -21.43 22.81
C ALA A 173 1.06 -20.22 21.88
N ASN A 174 2.31 -19.77 21.69
CA ASN A 174 2.62 -18.72 20.75
C ASN A 174 2.50 -19.19 19.29
N GLN A 175 2.77 -20.47 19.00
CA GLN A 175 2.56 -21.01 17.66
C GLN A 175 1.07 -21.00 17.28
N ALA A 176 0.18 -21.51 18.15
CA ALA A 176 -1.25 -21.48 17.89
C ALA A 176 -1.79 -20.05 17.76
N ALA A 177 -1.27 -19.10 18.56
CA ALA A 177 -1.60 -17.69 18.44
C ALA A 177 -1.10 -17.08 17.12
N SER A 178 0.09 -17.47 16.68
CA SER A 178 0.68 -17.04 15.41
C SER A 178 -0.12 -17.57 14.22
N ASP A 179 -0.44 -18.87 14.22
CA ASP A 179 -1.24 -19.51 13.16
C ASP A 179 -2.65 -18.90 13.07
N ALA A 180 -3.21 -18.47 14.22
CA ALA A 180 -4.53 -17.85 14.28
C ALA A 180 -4.54 -16.33 13.98
N THR A 181 -3.37 -15.72 13.77
CA THR A 181 -3.20 -14.29 13.54
C THR A 181 -2.61 -14.05 12.15
N SER A 182 -3.37 -13.41 11.28
CA SER A 182 -2.87 -13.07 9.95
C SER A 182 -1.89 -11.89 10.00
N ASP A 183 -0.95 -11.87 9.07
CA ASP A 183 0.04 -10.79 8.91
C ASP A 183 -0.63 -9.42 8.79
N ASN A 184 -1.83 -9.35 8.22
CA ASN A 184 -2.59 -8.11 8.12
C ASN A 184 -2.96 -7.52 9.48
N VAL A 185 -3.35 -8.35 10.46
CA VAL A 185 -3.67 -7.89 11.83
C VAL A 185 -2.39 -7.39 12.52
N VAL A 186 -1.28 -8.08 12.32
CA VAL A 186 0.03 -7.67 12.85
C VAL A 186 0.44 -6.31 12.27
N GLN A 187 0.29 -6.11 10.96
CA GLN A 187 0.59 -4.85 10.28
C GLN A 187 -0.32 -3.70 10.74
N GLN A 188 -1.63 -3.94 10.87
CA GLN A 188 -2.58 -2.93 11.37
C GLN A 188 -2.21 -2.50 12.80
N PHE A 189 -1.90 -3.45 13.67
CA PHE A 189 -1.42 -3.14 15.02
C PHE A 189 -0.09 -2.36 15.00
N ALA A 190 0.87 -2.80 14.19
CA ALA A 190 2.18 -2.15 14.05
C ALA A 190 2.03 -0.69 13.62
N ASN A 191 1.23 -0.43 12.59
CA ASN A 191 0.98 0.91 12.08
C ASN A 191 0.26 1.78 13.11
N LYS A 192 -0.76 1.23 13.79
CA LYS A 192 -1.52 1.95 14.83
C LYS A 192 -0.64 2.41 15.99
N MET A 193 0.33 1.58 16.36
CA MET A 193 1.22 1.85 17.50
C MET A 193 2.55 2.50 17.12
N GLY A 194 2.82 2.69 15.82
CA GLY A 194 4.11 3.20 15.35
C GLY A 194 5.27 2.21 15.49
N PHE A 195 4.98 0.90 15.57
CA PHE A 195 5.98 -0.18 15.57
C PHE A 195 6.31 -0.68 14.15
N SER A 196 6.14 0.17 13.14
CA SER A 196 6.42 -0.14 11.74
C SER A 196 7.92 -0.02 11.39
N GLY A 197 8.28 -0.52 10.20
CA GLY A 197 9.64 -0.86 9.78
C GLY A 197 10.72 0.22 9.90
N SER A 198 11.97 -0.26 9.93
CA SER A 198 13.29 0.39 10.14
C SER A 198 13.84 0.49 11.57
N GLN A 199 13.00 0.36 12.60
CA GLN A 199 13.45 0.47 14.01
C GLN A 199 13.72 -0.87 14.73
N GLY A 200 13.76 -1.99 14.00
CA GLY A 200 14.12 -3.30 14.57
C GLY A 200 13.09 -3.87 15.55
N TYR A 201 11.81 -3.50 15.41
CA TYR A 201 10.74 -4.07 16.22
C TYR A 201 10.36 -5.48 15.76
N GLN A 202 10.09 -6.33 16.74
CA GLN A 202 9.54 -7.67 16.56
C GLN A 202 8.17 -7.70 17.25
N ILE A 203 7.15 -8.15 16.53
CA ILE A 203 5.78 -8.25 17.04
C ILE A 203 5.38 -9.71 16.98
N MET A 204 5.22 -10.32 18.15
CA MET A 204 4.89 -11.74 18.27
C MET A 204 3.46 -11.92 18.77
N PRO A 205 2.59 -12.63 18.03
CA PRO A 205 1.30 -13.07 18.55
C PRO A 205 1.51 -14.05 19.72
N THR A 206 0.91 -13.74 20.86
CA THR A 206 0.99 -14.56 22.09
C THR A 206 -0.37 -14.99 22.62
N GLY A 207 -1.44 -14.61 21.94
CA GLY A 207 -2.80 -15.07 22.24
C GLY A 207 -3.84 -14.41 21.34
N LYS A 208 -5.00 -15.05 21.26
CA LYS A 208 -6.18 -14.53 20.56
C LYS A 208 -7.45 -14.99 21.26
N THR A 209 -8.33 -14.04 21.54
CA THR A 209 -9.67 -14.29 22.07
C THR A 209 -10.69 -13.49 21.25
N GLY A 210 -11.38 -14.17 20.34
CA GLY A 210 -12.28 -13.50 19.40
C GLY A 210 -11.52 -12.50 18.51
N ASN A 211 -11.84 -11.21 18.63
CA ASN A 211 -11.21 -10.12 17.89
C ASN A 211 -10.08 -9.42 18.68
N VAL A 212 -9.78 -9.88 19.89
CA VAL A 212 -8.72 -9.33 20.74
C VAL A 212 -7.48 -10.20 20.61
N TYR A 213 -6.42 -9.61 20.07
CA TYR A 213 -5.10 -10.21 19.88
C TYR A 213 -4.17 -9.74 20.98
N LYS A 214 -3.32 -10.64 21.47
CA LYS A 214 -2.27 -10.29 22.43
C LYS A 214 -0.93 -10.29 21.70
N PHE A 215 -0.27 -9.15 21.66
CA PHE A 215 1.03 -8.99 21.02
C PHE A 215 2.10 -8.73 22.05
N GLU A 216 3.20 -9.45 21.95
CA GLU A 216 4.45 -9.08 22.60
C GLU A 216 5.28 -8.27 21.61
N VAL A 217 5.68 -7.06 22.00
CA VAL A 217 6.50 -6.17 21.18
C VAL A 217 7.87 -6.09 21.79
N ARG A 218 8.89 -6.40 21.00
CA ARG A 218 10.30 -6.26 21.36
C ARG A 218 11.01 -5.33 20.40
N GLN A 219 12.07 -4.72 20.87
CA GLN A 219 12.98 -3.93 20.04
C GLN A 219 14.38 -4.51 20.15
N ASN A 220 15.01 -4.74 19.01
CA ASN A 220 16.42 -5.10 18.97
C ASN A 220 17.29 -3.95 19.50
N ASN A 221 18.35 -4.30 20.22
CA ASN A 221 19.45 -3.38 20.46
C ASN A 221 20.17 -3.03 19.15
N SER A 222 21.06 -2.03 19.20
CA SER A 222 21.72 -1.47 18.01
C SER A 222 22.55 -2.50 17.20
N ASP A 223 22.99 -3.59 17.83
CA ASP A 223 23.74 -4.67 17.18
C ASP A 223 22.89 -5.93 16.85
N ASN A 224 21.58 -5.88 17.10
CA ASN A 224 20.60 -6.97 16.87
C ASN A 224 20.89 -8.29 17.60
N THR A 225 21.70 -8.29 18.66
CA THR A 225 21.99 -9.51 19.44
C THR A 225 20.98 -9.78 20.55
N VAL A 226 20.29 -8.73 21.04
CA VAL A 226 19.34 -8.82 22.15
C VAL A 226 18.06 -8.03 21.83
N ALA A 227 16.91 -8.68 21.98
CA ALA A 227 15.60 -8.05 21.80
C ALA A 227 14.96 -7.72 23.17
N ASN A 228 14.87 -6.43 23.48
CA ASN A 228 14.30 -5.93 24.72
C ASN A 228 12.77 -5.84 24.64
N LEU A 229 12.06 -6.26 25.69
CA LEU A 229 10.61 -6.14 25.77
C LEU A 229 10.20 -4.66 25.86
N ILE A 230 9.40 -4.20 24.91
CA ILE A 230 8.77 -2.88 24.92
C ILE A 230 7.44 -2.94 25.68
N GLY A 231 6.68 -4.02 25.46
CA GLY A 231 5.46 -4.29 26.19
C GLY A 231 4.65 -5.44 25.63
N ILE A 232 3.59 -5.77 26.36
CA ILE A 232 2.55 -6.70 25.92
C ILE A 232 1.27 -5.89 25.75
N TYR A 233 0.64 -6.03 24.59
CA TYR A 233 -0.52 -5.25 24.19
C TYR A 233 -1.71 -6.18 23.90
N GLN A 234 -2.90 -5.71 24.24
CA GLN A 234 -4.14 -6.22 23.67
C GLN A 234 -4.58 -5.28 22.54
N TYR A 235 -4.84 -5.84 21.38
CA TYR A 235 -5.33 -5.15 20.21
C TYR A 235 -6.67 -5.72 19.79
N ASN A 236 -7.71 -4.89 19.76
CA ASN A 236 -8.98 -5.28 19.18
C ASN A 236 -9.00 -4.90 17.70
N SER A 237 -8.89 -5.88 16.80
CA SER A 237 -8.84 -5.62 15.35
C SER A 237 -10.14 -5.04 14.77
N GLN A 238 -11.24 -5.10 15.53
CA GLN A 238 -12.54 -4.58 15.11
C GLN A 238 -12.69 -3.09 15.45
N THR A 239 -12.20 -2.67 16.63
CA THR A 239 -12.33 -1.27 17.10
C THR A 239 -11.05 -0.47 16.92
N GLY A 240 -9.93 -1.12 16.63
CA GLY A 240 -8.61 -0.51 16.65
C GLY A 240 -8.10 -0.13 18.05
N ALA A 241 -8.83 -0.49 19.11
CA ALA A 241 -8.44 -0.17 20.48
C ALA A 241 -7.20 -0.97 20.88
N VAL A 242 -6.24 -0.28 21.50
CA VAL A 242 -5.01 -0.87 22.03
C VAL A 242 -4.91 -0.58 23.52
N THR A 243 -4.61 -1.62 24.29
CA THR A 243 -4.32 -1.51 25.73
C THR A 243 -2.98 -2.16 26.02
N LYS A 244 -2.05 -1.42 26.62
CA LYS A 244 -0.82 -2.01 27.17
C LYS A 244 -1.14 -2.71 28.48
N ILE A 245 -0.75 -3.98 28.61
CA ILE A 245 -1.03 -4.83 29.77
C ILE A 245 0.22 -5.28 30.52
N ALA A 246 1.41 -5.13 29.91
CA ALA A 246 2.71 -5.26 30.55
C ALA A 246 3.73 -4.37 29.85
#